data_AF-A0AB72U9V3-F1
#
_entry.id   AF-A0AB72U9V3-F1
#
_cell.length_a   1.000
_cell.length_b   1.000
_cell.length_c   1.000
_cell.angle_alpha   90.00
_cell.angle_beta   90.00
_cell.angle_gamma   90.00
#
_symmetry.space_group_name_H-M   'P 1'
#
loop_
_entity.id
_entity.type
_entity.pdbx_description
1 polymer ?
#
loop_
_entity_poly.entity_id
_entity_poly.type
_entity_poly.pdbx_seq_one_letter_code
_entity_poly.pdbx_strand_id
1 'polypeptide(L)' 'MGYTENNSGKTGGSRRKFTHATAPTISLHKPHPSNIVKLYVINEVLRLLTEEKLI' A
#
# COMPACT_ATOMS: atom_id res chain seq x y z
N MET A 1 -5.42 -8.78 -8.06
CA MET A 1 -4.35 -7.77 -7.86
C MET A 1 -2.95 -8.36 -7.70
N GLY A 2 -2.76 -9.60 -7.23
CA GLY A 2 -1.43 -10.27 -7.23
C GLY A 2 -0.37 -9.70 -6.27
N TYR A 3 -0.71 -8.70 -5.46
CA TYR A 3 0.21 -8.10 -4.50
C TYR A 3 0.45 -9.01 -3.29
N THR A 4 1.68 -9.03 -2.78
CA THR A 4 2.06 -9.69 -1.53
C THR A 4 2.61 -8.67 -0.53
N GLU A 5 2.19 -8.75 0.73
CA GLU A 5 2.76 -7.91 1.80
C GLU A 5 4.22 -8.29 2.04
N ASN A 6 5.12 -7.31 1.98
CA ASN A 6 6.53 -7.47 2.27
C ASN A 6 6.86 -6.82 3.61
N ASN A 7 7.08 -7.66 4.63
CA ASN A 7 7.45 -7.26 5.98
C ASN A 7 8.98 -7.26 6.15
N SER A 8 9.68 -6.35 5.47
CA SER A 8 11.13 -6.19 5.59
C SER A 8 11.54 -5.54 6.93
N GLY A 9 11.69 -6.37 7.98
CA GLY A 9 12.67 -6.16 9.07
C GLY A 9 12.30 -5.26 10.27
N LYS A 10 12.85 -5.64 11.44
CA LYS A 10 12.62 -5.15 12.83
C LYS A 10 12.67 -3.63 13.10
N THR A 11 13.01 -2.79 12.12
CA THR A 11 13.16 -1.32 12.26
C THR A 11 12.20 -0.51 11.39
N GLY A 12 11.39 -1.16 10.53
CA GLY A 12 10.53 -0.50 9.53
C GLY A 12 9.30 0.27 10.05
N GLY A 13 9.15 0.42 11.37
CA GLY A 13 8.06 1.16 11.99
C GLY A 13 6.67 0.70 11.55
N SER A 14 5.75 1.65 11.42
CA SER A 14 4.36 1.39 11.03
C SER A 14 4.16 1.26 9.51
N ARG A 15 5.23 1.26 8.70
CA ARG A 15 5.11 1.18 7.24
C ARG A 15 4.67 -0.21 6.79
N ARG A 16 3.79 -0.25 5.79
CA ARG A 16 3.31 -1.45 5.11
C ARG A 16 3.69 -1.35 3.64
N LYS A 17 4.35 -2.38 3.11
CA LYS A 17 4.78 -2.44 1.73
C LYS A 17 4.11 -3.64 1.07
N PHE A 18 3.55 -3.43 -0.11
CA PHE A 18 2.96 -4.48 -0.93
C PHE A 18 3.67 -4.48 -2.29
N THR A 19 4.16 -5.64 -2.71
CA THR A 19 4.92 -5.80 -3.94
C THR A 19 4.17 -6.67 -4.94
N HIS A 20 4.25 -6.33 -6.23
CA HIS A 20 3.73 -7.11 -7.34
C HIS A 20 4.89 -7.53 -8.25
N ALA A 21 4.71 -8.59 -9.04
CA ALA A 21 5.73 -9.04 -9.99
C ALA A 21 5.97 -8.03 -11.13
N THR A 22 4.90 -7.38 -11.60
CA THR A 22 4.91 -6.51 -12.79
C THR A 22 4.36 -5.10 -12.55
N ALA A 23 3.74 -4.84 -11.40
CA ALA A 23 3.06 -3.57 -11.11
C ALA A 23 3.85 -2.81 -10.03
N PRO A 24 3.69 -1.48 -9.94
CA PRO A 24 4.42 -0.66 -8.97
C PRO A 24 4.16 -1.11 -7.54
N THR A 25 5.18 -1.01 -6.69
CA THR A 25 5.03 -1.29 -5.25
C THR A 25 4.12 -0.27 -4.59
N ILE A 26 3.19 -0.73 -3.76
CA ILE A 26 2.37 0.13 -2.89
C ILE A 26 3.05 0.23 -1.53
N SER A 27 3.36 1.44 -1.06
CA SER A 27 3.95 1.69 0.26
C SER A 27 3.11 2.68 1.04
N LEU A 28 2.50 2.21 2.14
CA LEU A 28 1.60 3.02 2.97
C LEU A 28 2.10 3.04 4.40
N HIS A 29 1.71 4.06 5.16
CA HIS A 29 1.86 4.05 6.62
C HIS A 29 0.60 3.49 7.25
N LYS A 30 0.71 2.65 8.29
CA LYS A 30 -0.46 2.32 9.11
C LYS A 30 -1.04 3.64 9.63
N PRO A 31 -2.37 3.76 9.63
CA PRO A 31 -3.02 4.93 10.20
C PRO A 31 -2.70 5.00 11.70
N HIS A 32 -2.26 6.18 12.14
CA HIS A 32 -1.88 6.46 13.53
C HIS A 32 -2.15 7.94 13.83
N PRO A 33 -2.69 8.30 15.03
CA PRO A 33 -3.06 7.43 16.14
C PRO A 33 -4.43 6.76 15.99
N SER A 34 -5.33 7.35 15.19
CA SER A 34 -6.59 6.72 14.84
C SER A 34 -6.31 5.61 13.84
N ASN A 35 -6.84 4.40 14.06
CA ASN A 35 -6.70 3.25 13.17
C ASN A 35 -7.55 3.40 11.87
N ILE A 36 -7.71 4.63 11.38
CA ILE A 36 -8.55 5.01 10.24
C ILE A 36 -7.65 5.44 9.09
N VAL A 37 -7.74 4.75 7.96
CA VAL A 37 -7.04 5.13 6.73
C VAL A 37 -7.66 6.41 6.17
N LYS A 38 -6.84 7.42 5.91
CA LYS A 38 -7.30 8.70 5.36
C LYS A 38 -7.73 8.53 3.90
N LEU A 39 -8.77 9.25 3.48
CA LEU A 39 -9.33 9.16 2.12
C LEU A 39 -8.29 9.34 1.02
N TYR A 40 -7.31 10.24 1.19
CA TYR A 40 -6.26 10.44 0.18
C TYR A 40 -5.43 9.17 -0.06
N VAL A 41 -5.20 8.36 0.97
CA VAL A 41 -4.46 7.09 0.87
C VAL A 41 -5.27 6.09 0.06
N ILE A 42 -6.58 6.04 0.29
CA ILE A 42 -7.51 5.20 -0.48
C ILE A 42 -7.52 5.65 -1.95
N ASN A 43 -7.62 6.95 -2.20
CA ASN A 43 -7.63 7.51 -3.55
C ASN A 43 -6.33 7.25 -4.30
N GLU A 44 -5.18 7.31 -3.62
CA GLU A 44 -3.87 6.98 -4.20
C GLU A 44 -3.80 5.52 -4.63
N VAL A 45 -4.25 4.60 -3.77
CA VAL A 45 -4.29 3.17 -4.10
C VAL A 45 -5.27 2.89 -5.24
N LEU A 46 -6.48 3.47 -5.21
CA LEU A 46 -7.45 3.30 -6.28
C LEU A 46 -6.92 3.82 -7.61
N ARG A 47 -6.32 5.01 -7.61
CA ARG A 47 -5.72 5.59 -8.81
C ARG A 47 -4.67 4.65 -9.42
N LEU A 48 -3.75 4.15 -8.59
CA LEU A 48 -2.72 3.21 -9.04
C LEU A 48 -3.34 1.94 -9.63
N LEU A 49 -4.30 1.34 -8.94
CA LEU A 49 -4.93 0.11 -9.42
C LEU A 49 -5.71 0.33 -10.73
N THR A 50 -6.36 1.47 -10.91
CA THR A 50 -7.06 1.84 -12.14
C THR A 50 -6.07 2.11 -13.29
N GLU A 51 -5.00 2.88 -13.05
CA GLU A 51 -3.98 3.18 -14.07
C GLU A 51 -3.29 1.91 -14.57
N GLU A 52 -3.02 0.96 -13.66
CA GLU A 52 -2.45 -0.36 -13.96
C GLU A 52 -3.48 -1.37 -14.50
N LYS A 53 -4.75 -0.98 -14.66
CA LYS A 53 -5.87 -1.84 -15.11
C LYS A 53 -6.01 -3.12 -14.28
N LEU A 54 -5.75 -3.00 -12.99
CA LEU A 54 -5.88 -4.09 -12.04
C LEU A 54 -7.31 -4.16 -11.48
N ILE A 55 -8.04 -3.04 -11.51
CA ILE A 55 -9.48 -2.92 -11.24
C ILE A 55 -10.21 -2.29 -12.42
#